data_AF-A0A662H7P6-F1
#
_entry.id   AF-A0A662H7P6-F1
#
_cell.length_a   1.000
_cell.length_b   1.000
_cell.length_c   1.000
_cell.angle_alpha   90.00
_cell.angle_beta   90.00
_cell.angle_gamma   90.00
#
_symmetry.space_group_name_H-M   'P 1'
#
loop_
_entity.id
_entity.type
_entity.pdbx_description
1 polymer ?
#
loop_
_entity_poly.entity_id
_entity_poly.type
_entity_poly.pdbx_seq_one_letter_code
_entity_poly.pdbx_strand_id
1 'polypeptide(L)'
;MKGNDMLKILSKDAYHRVVHVEIEEPVEFQYGKPVDELDVKEEVKAALKRRQINRLYMFQEEATRLILNDENVFISAGTGTGKTEAFLIPLAEKILDEPYTGVQALLIYP
;
A
#
# COMPACT_ATOMS: atom_id res chain seq x y z
N MET A 1 8.33 -28.18 4.55
CA MET A 1 9.68 -27.73 4.93
C MET A 1 9.58 -26.24 5.23
N LYS A 2 9.86 -25.76 6.45
CA LYS A 2 9.71 -24.33 6.77
C LYS A 2 10.86 -23.54 6.12
N GLY A 3 10.66 -22.28 5.76
CA GLY A 3 11.69 -21.46 5.09
C GLY A 3 13.03 -21.41 5.83
N ASN A 4 12.98 -21.48 7.16
CA ASN A 4 14.15 -21.51 8.03
C ASN A 4 14.99 -22.81 7.90
N ASP A 5 14.40 -23.91 7.46
CA ASP A 5 15.10 -25.18 7.25
C ASP A 5 15.91 -25.15 5.96
N MET A 6 15.39 -24.49 4.92
CA MET A 6 16.07 -24.35 3.63
C MET A 6 17.30 -23.45 3.72
N LEU A 7 17.20 -22.32 4.45
CA LEU A 7 18.34 -21.43 4.70
C LEU A 7 19.47 -22.15 5.48
N LYS A 8 19.12 -23.04 6.41
CA LYS A 8 20.09 -23.88 7.14
C LYS A 8 20.74 -24.96 6.27
N ILE A 9 20.02 -25.46 5.25
CA ILE A 9 20.58 -26.41 4.29
C ILE A 9 21.57 -25.68 3.37
N LEU A 10 21.20 -24.51 2.85
CA LEU A 10 22.05 -23.69 1.99
C LEU A 10 23.32 -23.21 2.72
N SER A 11 23.23 -22.86 4.00
CA SER A 11 24.41 -22.46 4.78
C SER A 11 25.38 -23.60 5.08
N LYS A 12 24.94 -24.85 4.93
CA LYS A 12 25.74 -26.06 5.18
C LYS A 12 26.17 -26.78 3.90
N ASP A 13 25.84 -26.26 2.72
CA ASP A 13 26.26 -26.86 1.45
C ASP A 13 27.79 -26.76 1.30
N ALA A 14 28.45 -27.91 1.24
CA ALA A 14 29.90 -28.01 1.13
C ALA A 14 30.43 -27.63 -0.27
N TYR A 15 29.56 -27.65 -1.28
CA TYR A 15 29.92 -27.39 -2.68
C TYR A 15 29.56 -25.98 -3.14
N HIS A 16 28.66 -25.29 -2.43
CA HIS A 16 28.27 -23.90 -2.71
C HIS A 16 28.45 -23.03 -1.48
N ARG A 17 29.36 -22.06 -1.56
CA ARG A 17 29.67 -21.17 -0.44
C ARG A 17 28.83 -19.89 -0.49
N VAL A 18 28.01 -19.67 0.52
CA VAL A 18 27.38 -18.36 0.78
C VAL A 18 28.48 -17.38 1.19
N VAL A 19 28.71 -16.35 0.37
CA VAL A 19 29.76 -15.33 0.61
C VAL A 19 29.23 -14.07 1.29
N HIS A 20 27.92 -13.83 1.22
CA HIS A 20 27.25 -12.68 1.83
C HIS A 20 25.83 -13.06 2.25
N VAL A 21 25.42 -12.55 3.41
CA VAL A 21 24.05 -12.65 3.92
C VAL A 21 23.67 -11.26 4.42
N GLU A 22 22.61 -10.71 3.85
CA GLU A 22 21.95 -9.52 4.35
C GLU A 22 20.59 -9.92 4.91
N ILE A 23 20.26 -9.39 6.08
CA ILE A 23 18.97 -9.63 6.74
C ILE A 23 18.30 -8.28 6.84
N GLU A 24 17.22 -8.10 6.07
CA GLU A 24 16.32 -6.97 6.25
C GLU A 24 15.35 -7.31 7.39
N GLU A 25 15.35 -6.50 8.44
CA GLU A 25 14.35 -6.64 9.49
C GLU A 25 12.97 -6.22 8.97
N PRO A 26 11.89 -6.92 9.38
CA PRO A 26 10.54 -6.52 9.01
C PRO A 26 10.28 -5.09 9.48
N VAL A 27 10.04 -4.19 8.53
CA VAL A 27 9.64 -2.82 8.85
C VAL A 27 8.20 -2.84 9.33
N GLU A 28 7.96 -2.43 10.58
CA GLU A 28 6.60 -2.18 11.04
C GLU A 28 6.10 -0.88 10.41
N PHE A 29 5.01 -0.98 9.64
CA PHE A 29 4.33 0.21 9.14
C PHE A 29 3.56 0.88 10.27
N GLN A 30 3.76 2.18 10.42
CA GLN A 30 2.92 2.99 11.29
C GLN A 30 1.49 2.96 10.75
N TYR A 31 0.55 2.71 11.65
CA TYR A 31 -0.86 2.76 11.33
C TYR A 31 -1.39 4.18 11.38
N GLY A 32 -2.20 4.55 10.39
CA GLY A 32 -3.04 5.73 10.40
C GLY A 32 -4.41 5.45 11.00
N LYS A 33 -5.37 6.26 10.58
CA LYS A 33 -6.77 6.21 11.01
C LYS A 33 -7.46 4.88 10.64
N PRO A 34 -8.40 4.42 11.48
CA PRO A 34 -9.42 3.44 11.08
C PRO A 34 -10.20 3.94 9.86
N VAL A 35 -10.67 3.01 9.03
CA VAL A 35 -11.46 3.35 7.83
C VAL A 35 -12.72 4.15 8.17
N ASP A 36 -13.32 3.91 9.33
CA ASP A 36 -14.50 4.62 9.80
C ASP A 36 -14.26 6.12 10.06
N GLU A 37 -13.03 6.50 10.38
CA GLU A 37 -12.63 7.87 10.72
C GLU A 37 -12.04 8.63 9.51
N LEU A 38 -12.03 8.02 8.32
CA LEU A 38 -11.57 8.66 7.11
C LEU A 38 -12.57 9.73 6.64
N ASP A 39 -12.03 10.84 6.15
CA ASP A 39 -12.79 11.94 5.55
C ASP A 39 -13.01 11.68 4.06
N VAL A 40 -13.74 10.60 3.77
CA VAL A 40 -14.14 10.15 2.42
C VAL A 40 -15.57 9.62 2.48
N LYS A 41 -16.23 9.51 1.32
CA LYS A 41 -17.60 8.98 1.20
C LYS A 41 -17.72 7.54 1.74
N GLU A 42 -18.92 7.21 2.20
CA GLU A 42 -19.24 5.88 2.75
C GLU A 42 -19.07 4.76 1.72
N GLU A 43 -19.26 5.06 0.43
CA GLU A 43 -19.02 4.12 -0.67
C GLU A 43 -17.56 3.68 -0.73
N VAL A 44 -16.62 4.62 -0.51
CA VAL A 44 -15.18 4.34 -0.45
C VAL A 44 -14.86 3.51 0.78
N LYS A 45 -15.36 3.90 1.96
CA LYS A 45 -15.19 3.14 3.21
C LYS A 45 -15.72 1.71 3.09
N ALA A 46 -16.91 1.54 2.55
CA ALA A 46 -17.51 0.24 2.32
C ALA A 46 -16.68 -0.60 1.34
N ALA A 47 -16.11 0.01 0.29
CA ALA A 47 -15.25 -0.68 -0.66
C ALA A 47 -13.92 -1.15 -0.05
N LEU A 48 -13.36 -0.38 0.89
CA LEU A 48 -12.19 -0.76 1.68
C LEU A 48 -12.51 -1.94 2.61
N LYS A 49 -13.59 -1.85 3.38
CA LYS A 49 -14.03 -2.92 4.30
C LYS A 49 -14.35 -4.24 3.60
N ARG A 50 -14.97 -4.20 2.41
CA ARG A 50 -15.20 -5.40 1.58
C ARG A 50 -13.90 -6.12 1.19
N ARG A 51 -12.79 -5.39 1.12
CA ARG A 51 -11.44 -5.92 0.88
C ARG A 51 -10.68 -6.24 2.17
N GLN A 52 -11.37 -6.25 3.32
CA GLN A 52 -10.79 -6.46 4.64
C GLN A 52 -9.77 -5.38 5.07
N ILE A 53 -9.82 -4.21 4.44
CA ILE A 53 -9.04 -3.04 4.85
C ILE A 53 -9.89 -2.30 5.88
N ASN A 54 -9.50 -2.41 7.16
CA ASN A 54 -10.21 -1.77 8.28
C ASN A 54 -9.47 -0.55 8.84
N ARG A 55 -8.20 -0.38 8.46
CA ARG A 55 -7.32 0.69 8.92
C ARG A 55 -6.25 0.93 7.86
N LEU A 56 -5.89 2.19 7.64
CA LEU A 56 -4.84 2.55 6.70
C LEU A 56 -3.46 2.55 7.38
N TYR A 57 -2.41 2.39 6.58
CA TYR A 57 -1.07 2.80 7.00
C TYR A 57 -0.96 4.32 6.96
N MET A 58 -0.07 4.88 7.80
CA MET A 58 0.13 6.32 7.95
C MET A 58 0.42 7.00 6.59
N PHE A 59 1.23 6.37 5.73
CA PHE A 59 1.55 6.92 4.42
C PHE A 59 0.35 6.92 3.44
N GLN A 60 -0.59 5.98 3.60
CA GLN A 60 -1.82 5.94 2.79
C GLN A 60 -2.80 7.01 3.22
N GLU A 61 -2.95 7.23 4.53
CA GLU A 61 -3.74 8.33 5.08
C GLU A 61 -3.17 9.68 4.61
N GLU A 62 -1.87 9.87 4.75
CA GLU A 62 -1.21 11.11 4.36
C GLU A 62 -1.30 11.35 2.85
N ALA A 63 -1.08 10.32 2.03
CA ALA A 63 -1.28 10.42 0.58
C ALA A 63 -2.72 10.79 0.22
N THR A 64 -3.71 10.18 0.89
CA THR A 64 -5.13 10.48 0.68
C THR A 64 -5.40 11.96 0.98
N ARG A 65 -4.97 12.44 2.15
CA ARG A 65 -5.14 13.84 2.58
C ARG A 65 -4.50 14.83 1.60
N LEU A 66 -3.25 14.59 1.20
CA LEU A 66 -2.50 15.46 0.28
C LEU A 66 -3.14 15.49 -1.12
N ILE A 67 -3.52 14.33 -1.67
CA ILE A 67 -4.13 14.25 -3.01
C ILE A 67 -5.52 14.92 -3.03
N LEU A 68 -6.31 14.77 -1.96
CA LEU A 68 -7.61 15.46 -1.82
C LEU A 68 -7.47 16.98 -1.71
N ASN A 69 -6.33 17.48 -1.21
CA ASN A 69 -5.97 18.90 -1.21
C ASN A 69 -5.33 19.38 -2.53
N ASP A 70 -5.46 18.61 -3.60
CA ASP A 70 -4.89 18.89 -4.93
C ASP A 70 -3.35 19.01 -4.96
N GLU A 71 -2.66 18.37 -4.01
CA GLU A 71 -1.20 18.33 -3.99
C GLU A 71 -0.65 17.20 -4.88
N ASN A 72 0.50 17.46 -5.52
CA ASN A 72 1.25 16.43 -6.25
C ASN A 72 2.05 15.57 -5.26
N VAL A 73 1.80 14.26 -5.24
CA VAL A 73 2.39 13.35 -4.25
C VAL A 73 3.30 12.33 -4.91
N PHE A 74 4.52 12.18 -4.36
CA PHE A 74 5.42 11.07 -4.69
C PHE A 74 5.43 10.06 -3.54
N ILE A 75 4.98 8.83 -3.80
CA ILE A 75 4.88 7.78 -2.80
C ILE A 75 6.07 6.82 -2.94
N SER A 76 7.01 6.89 -1.99
CA SER A 76 8.10 5.93 -1.88
C SER A 76 7.77 4.87 -0.84
N ALA A 77 7.44 3.67 -1.29
CA ALA A 77 7.23 2.51 -0.41
C ALA A 77 7.58 1.20 -1.13
N GLY A 78 7.85 0.14 -0.36
CA GLY A 78 8.15 -1.19 -0.90
C GLY A 78 6.99 -1.81 -1.70
N THR A 79 7.26 -2.86 -2.46
CA THR A 79 6.18 -3.64 -3.11
C THR A 79 5.32 -4.34 -2.07
N GLY A 80 4.02 -4.48 -2.32
CA GLY A 80 3.10 -5.18 -1.40
C GLY A 80 2.74 -4.40 -0.13
N THR A 81 3.18 -3.14 0.01
CA THR A 81 2.91 -2.31 1.20
C THR A 81 1.62 -1.49 1.09
N GLY A 82 0.94 -1.55 -0.04
CA GLY A 82 -0.34 -0.85 -0.26
C GLY A 82 -0.24 0.53 -0.92
N LYS A 83 0.76 0.74 -1.80
CA LYS A 83 0.86 1.95 -2.64
C LYS A 83 -0.35 2.14 -3.56
N THR A 84 -0.94 1.03 -4.01
CA THR A 84 -2.10 1.04 -4.90
C THR A 84 -3.30 1.71 -4.22
N GLU A 85 -3.58 1.35 -2.98
CA GLU A 85 -4.62 1.94 -2.16
C GLU A 85 -4.36 3.44 -1.92
N ALA A 86 -3.09 3.80 -1.69
CA ALA A 86 -2.71 5.19 -1.41
C ALA A 86 -3.10 6.19 -2.50
N PHE A 87 -3.07 5.80 -3.78
CA PHE A 87 -3.54 6.68 -4.86
C PHE A 87 -4.99 6.38 -5.30
N LEU A 88 -5.48 5.14 -5.12
CA LEU A 88 -6.84 4.77 -5.53
C LEU A 88 -7.94 5.30 -4.59
N ILE A 89 -7.68 5.41 -3.28
CA ILE A 89 -8.65 5.94 -2.31
C ILE A 89 -9.05 7.38 -2.67
N PRO A 90 -8.12 8.35 -2.79
CA PRO A 90 -8.48 9.72 -3.14
C PRO A 90 -8.99 9.83 -4.59
N LEU A 91 -8.53 8.96 -5.51
CA LEU A 91 -9.07 8.94 -6.86
C LEU A 91 -10.54 8.52 -6.90
N ALA A 92 -10.92 7.48 -6.15
CA ALA A 92 -12.30 7.04 -6.04
C ALA A 92 -13.19 8.13 -5.43
N GLU A 93 -12.70 8.82 -4.39
CA GLU A 93 -13.40 9.96 -3.78
C GLU A 93 -13.69 11.07 -4.81
N LYS A 94 -12.66 11.52 -5.54
CA LYS A 94 -12.81 12.56 -6.58
C LYS A 94 -13.77 12.15 -7.71
N ILE A 95 -13.73 10.88 -8.14
CA ILE A 95 -14.65 10.36 -9.18
C ILE A 95 -16.11 10.40 -8.69
N LEU A 96 -16.34 10.13 -7.41
CA LEU A 96 -17.67 10.13 -6.81
C LEU A 96 -18.23 11.52 -6.56
N ASP A 97 -17.38 12.56 -6.44
CA ASP A 97 -17.83 13.95 -6.31
C ASP A 97 -18.44 14.49 -7.60
N GLU A 98 -17.86 14.15 -8.76
CA GLU A 98 -18.35 14.59 -10.07
C GLU A 98 -18.61 13.41 -11.01
N PRO A 99 -19.64 12.59 -10.76
CA PRO A 99 -19.87 11.42 -11.58
C PRO A 99 -20.25 11.83 -13.02
N TYR A 100 -19.80 11.04 -14.00
CA TYR A 100 -20.16 11.16 -15.43
C TYR A 100 -19.47 12.28 -16.25
N THR A 101 -18.33 12.79 -15.80
CA THR A 101 -17.52 13.77 -16.53
C THR A 101 -16.45 13.11 -17.42
N GLY A 102 -16.85 12.47 -18.52
CA GLY A 102 -15.91 11.95 -19.52
C GLY A 102 -14.74 11.13 -18.93
N VAL A 103 -13.51 11.41 -19.34
CA VAL A 103 -12.30 10.81 -18.75
C VAL A 103 -11.94 11.57 -17.46
N GLN A 104 -12.09 10.90 -16.31
CA GLN A 104 -11.82 11.48 -14.98
C GLN A 104 -10.42 11.16 -14.44
N ALA A 105 -9.77 10.13 -14.96
CA ALA A 105 -8.47 9.66 -14.48
C ALA A 105 -7.68 8.98 -15.60
N LEU A 106 -6.36 9.12 -15.57
CA LEU A 106 -5.43 8.39 -16.43
C LEU A 106 -4.39 7.67 -15.57
N LEU A 107 -4.37 6.35 -15.67
CA LEU A 107 -3.37 5.50 -15.02
C LEU A 107 -2.36 5.04 -16.07
N ILE A 108 -1.11 5.42 -15.90
CA ILE A 108 -0.02 5.10 -16.83
C ILE A 108 0.87 4.04 -16.18
N TYR A 109 1.02 2.90 -16.85
CA TYR A 109 1.92 1.84 -16.45
C TYR A 109 3.02 1.66 -17.53
N PRO A 110 4.25 1.30 -17.15
CA PRO A 110 5.33 0.99 -18.08
C PRO A 110 5.03 -0.21 -19.00
#